data_AF-A0A4Q2X3B5-F1
#
_entry.id   AF-A0A4Q2X3B5-F1
#
_cell.length_a   1.000
_cell.length_b   1.000
_cell.length_c   1.000
_cell.angle_alpha   90.00
_cell.angle_beta   90.00
_cell.angle_gamma   90.00
#
_symmetry.space_group_name_H-M   'P 1'
#
loop_
_entity.id
_entity.type
_entity.pdbx_description
1 polymer ?
#
loop_
_entity_poly.entity_id
_entity_poly.type
_entity_poly.pdbx_seq_one_letter_code
_entity_poly.pdbx_strand_id
1 'polypeptide(L)'
;MLDGRNDIFRALAKAHIRLTVMATSERTCDVPEHFDLTPREFWNRRARGLGASHERPSVSCAEENVLCCKGDPYSTESILVHEFAHAIHLIGLEKVDPTFDRRLKEAYDAAMAAGKWQKLYAAENHAEYWAEAVQSWFGTNRENDAIHNHVNTREELIEYDPGVAKLCEEVFGKSKWQYRRADDPARKNEPHLRNLDRSILPVFEWSKEEQDAKD
;
A
#
# COMPACT_ATOMS: atom_id res chain seq x y z
N MET A 1 -3.98 11.25 3.70
CA MET A 1 -2.52 11.04 3.60
C MET A 1 -1.77 12.34 3.29
N LEU A 2 -1.94 12.96 2.11
CA LEU A 2 -1.15 14.14 1.68
C LEU A 2 -1.71 15.51 2.09
N ASP A 3 -2.38 15.60 3.24
CA ASP A 3 -2.89 16.90 3.71
C ASP A 3 -1.72 17.88 3.91
N GLY A 4 -1.84 19.10 3.39
CA GLY A 4 -0.75 20.09 3.37
C GLY A 4 0.40 19.82 2.38
N ARG A 5 0.43 18.67 1.68
CA ARG A 5 1.47 18.30 0.68
C ARG A 5 0.99 18.41 -0.76
N ASN A 6 0.48 19.59 -1.11
CA ASN A 6 0.04 19.89 -2.47
C ASN A 6 1.18 19.82 -3.50
N ASP A 7 2.42 20.01 -3.06
CA ASP A 7 3.64 19.81 -3.84
C ASP A 7 3.76 18.37 -4.35
N ILE A 8 3.65 17.37 -3.46
CA ILE A 8 3.67 15.95 -3.83
C ILE A 8 2.49 15.62 -4.72
N PHE A 9 1.27 16.03 -4.33
CA PHE A 9 0.07 15.76 -5.11
C PHE A 9 0.19 16.29 -6.55
N ARG A 10 0.69 17.52 -6.73
CA ARG A 10 0.93 18.11 -8.06
C ARG A 10 2.01 17.37 -8.84
N ALA A 11 3.06 16.87 -8.18
CA ALA A 11 4.09 16.08 -8.84
C ALA A 11 3.51 14.77 -9.39
N LEU A 12 2.72 14.04 -8.59
CA LEU A 12 2.01 12.83 -9.03
C LEU A 12 1.05 13.12 -10.19
N ALA A 13 0.28 14.20 -10.10
CA ALA A 13 -0.65 14.61 -11.15
C ALA A 13 0.09 14.98 -12.46
N LYS A 14 1.22 15.68 -12.36
CA LYS A 14 2.07 16.03 -13.53
C LYS A 14 2.73 14.80 -14.16
N ALA A 15 3.03 13.79 -13.36
CA ALA A 15 3.51 12.49 -13.84
C ALA A 15 2.37 11.61 -14.40
N HIS A 16 1.13 12.11 -14.44
CA HIS A 16 -0.05 11.39 -14.93
C HIS A 16 -0.29 10.06 -14.21
N ILE A 17 0.04 9.99 -12.90
CA ILE A 17 -0.26 8.81 -12.09
C ILE A 17 -1.77 8.61 -12.00
N ARG A 18 -2.22 7.41 -12.35
CA ARG A 18 -3.62 6.98 -12.27
C ARG A 18 -3.83 6.10 -11.04
N LEU A 19 -5.06 6.07 -10.55
CA LEU A 19 -5.53 5.03 -9.64
C LEU A 19 -6.45 4.10 -10.43
N THR A 20 -6.08 2.82 -10.47
CA THR A 20 -6.89 1.76 -11.04
C THR A 20 -7.42 0.87 -9.93
N VAL A 21 -8.74 0.64 -9.90
CA VAL A 21 -9.38 -0.31 -8.98
C VAL A 21 -9.83 -1.49 -9.80
N MET A 22 -9.21 -2.65 -9.58
CA MET A 22 -9.58 -3.90 -10.24
C MET A 22 -10.85 -4.46 -9.61
N ALA A 23 -11.82 -4.84 -10.43
CA ALA A 23 -12.97 -5.61 -9.96
C ALA A 23 -12.52 -6.98 -9.44
N THR A 24 -13.39 -7.65 -8.68
CA THR A 24 -13.10 -9.03 -8.20
C THR A 24 -12.92 -10.05 -9.34
N SER A 25 -13.44 -9.73 -10.52
CA SER A 25 -13.34 -10.52 -11.76
C SER A 25 -12.11 -10.19 -12.62
N GLU A 26 -11.37 -9.14 -12.29
CA GLU A 26 -10.18 -8.70 -13.02
C GLU A 26 -8.90 -9.10 -12.28
N ARG A 27 -7.78 -9.18 -13.00
CA ARG A 27 -6.45 -9.50 -12.49
C ARG A 27 -5.43 -8.43 -12.82
N THR A 28 -4.25 -8.54 -12.20
CA THR A 28 -3.15 -7.56 -12.32
C THR A 28 -2.86 -7.22 -13.78
N CYS A 29 -2.70 -8.21 -14.65
CA CYS A 29 -2.36 -8.01 -16.05
C CYS A 29 -3.56 -7.69 -16.95
N ASP A 30 -4.76 -7.49 -16.39
CA ASP A 30 -5.91 -6.91 -17.09
C ASP A 30 -5.88 -5.37 -17.02
N VAL A 31 -5.14 -4.81 -16.06
CA VAL A 31 -4.81 -3.38 -16.03
C VAL A 31 -3.90 -3.05 -17.23
N PRO A 32 -4.25 -2.08 -18.10
CA PRO A 32 -3.48 -1.80 -19.30
C PRO A 32 -2.00 -1.51 -19.07
N GLU A 33 -1.67 -0.78 -18.01
CA GLU A 33 -0.29 -0.45 -17.62
C GLU A 33 0.52 -1.69 -17.19
N HIS A 34 -0.13 -2.80 -16.86
CA HIS A 34 0.49 -4.03 -16.36
C HIS A 34 0.36 -5.20 -17.33
N PHE A 35 -0.21 -4.98 -18.53
CA PHE A 35 -0.58 -6.06 -19.45
C PHE A 35 0.62 -6.93 -19.89
N ASP A 36 1.82 -6.32 -19.89
CA ASP A 36 3.07 -6.87 -20.38
C ASP A 36 3.90 -7.59 -19.31
N LEU A 37 3.42 -7.62 -18.06
CA LEU A 37 4.08 -8.34 -16.99
C LEU A 37 4.08 -9.85 -17.28
N THR A 38 5.26 -10.45 -17.17
CA THR A 38 5.51 -11.86 -17.51
C THR A 38 6.28 -12.57 -16.40
N PRO A 39 5.96 -13.84 -16.07
CA PRO A 39 4.82 -14.63 -16.58
C PRO A 39 3.48 -14.07 -16.10
N ARG A 40 2.48 -14.02 -16.98
CA ARG A 40 1.16 -13.43 -16.67
C ARG A 40 0.49 -14.13 -15.50
N GLU A 41 0.59 -15.45 -15.44
CA GLU A 41 -0.01 -16.30 -14.41
C GLU A 41 0.56 -15.97 -13.03
N PHE A 42 1.89 -15.77 -12.95
CA PHE A 42 2.56 -15.36 -11.71
C PHE A 42 2.04 -14.00 -11.24
N TRP A 43 2.03 -12.98 -12.09
CA TRP A 43 1.60 -11.63 -11.69
C TRP A 43 0.11 -11.53 -11.37
N ASN A 44 -0.72 -12.27 -12.09
CA ASN A 44 -2.15 -12.36 -11.80
C ASN A 44 -2.39 -13.00 -10.44
N ARG A 45 -1.62 -14.02 -10.06
CA ARG A 45 -1.73 -14.71 -8.77
C ARG A 45 -1.09 -13.94 -7.60
N ARG A 46 0.09 -13.37 -7.83
CA ARG A 46 0.96 -12.78 -6.79
C ARG A 46 0.42 -11.50 -6.18
N ALA A 47 -0.38 -10.74 -6.92
CA ALA A 47 -0.70 -9.36 -6.54
C ALA A 47 -2.18 -9.03 -6.76
N ARG A 48 -2.71 -8.19 -5.85
CA ARG A 48 -4.00 -7.47 -6.02
C ARG A 48 -3.82 -5.95 -5.91
N GLY A 49 -2.60 -5.49 -6.12
CA GLY A 49 -2.20 -4.10 -6.22
C GLY A 49 -0.75 -4.02 -6.63
N LEU A 50 -0.37 -2.88 -7.21
CA LEU A 50 0.99 -2.56 -7.62
C LEU A 50 1.18 -1.04 -7.57
N GLY A 51 2.35 -0.63 -7.13
CA GLY A 51 2.79 0.76 -7.09
C GLY A 51 3.14 1.27 -8.48
N ALA A 52 2.98 2.58 -8.68
CA ALA A 52 3.31 3.19 -9.96
C ALA A 52 4.81 3.33 -10.18
N SER A 53 5.25 3.15 -11.43
CA SER A 53 6.58 3.52 -11.93
C SER A 53 6.47 4.58 -13.03
N HIS A 54 7.60 5.09 -13.54
CA HIS A 54 7.60 6.01 -14.68
C HIS A 54 7.11 5.33 -15.96
N GLU A 55 7.38 4.03 -16.13
CA GLU A 55 6.94 3.22 -17.26
C GLU A 55 5.50 2.75 -17.10
N ARG A 56 5.06 2.52 -15.86
CA ARG A 56 3.72 2.04 -15.49
C ARG A 56 3.07 3.02 -14.53
N PRO A 57 2.54 4.16 -15.00
CA PRO A 57 2.06 5.25 -14.15
C PRO A 57 0.66 4.96 -13.57
N SER A 58 0.47 3.78 -13.00
CA SER A 58 -0.77 3.35 -12.36
C SER A 58 -0.48 2.80 -10.98
N VAL A 59 -1.03 3.44 -9.96
CA VAL A 59 -1.27 2.78 -8.67
C VAL A 59 -2.48 1.89 -8.87
N SER A 60 -2.38 0.60 -8.58
CA SER A 60 -3.52 -0.30 -8.63
C SER A 60 -3.82 -0.91 -7.27
N CYS A 61 -5.10 -1.15 -7.01
CA CYS A 61 -5.57 -1.95 -5.90
C CYS A 61 -6.82 -2.73 -6.33
N ALA A 62 -7.33 -3.59 -5.46
CA ALA A 62 -8.52 -4.36 -5.75
C ALA A 62 -9.75 -3.88 -4.98
N GLU A 63 -10.91 -4.01 -5.65
CA GLU A 63 -12.24 -3.75 -5.12
C GLU A 63 -12.45 -4.43 -3.77
N GLU A 64 -12.08 -5.71 -3.69
CA GLU A 64 -12.29 -6.49 -2.48
C GLU A 64 -11.54 -5.93 -1.27
N ASN A 65 -10.38 -5.30 -1.48
CA ASN A 65 -9.63 -4.65 -0.41
C ASN A 65 -10.24 -3.30 0.01
N VAL A 66 -10.66 -2.47 -0.95
CA VAL A 66 -11.21 -1.14 -0.65
C VAL A 66 -12.63 -1.19 -0.08
N LEU A 67 -13.46 -2.15 -0.50
CA LEU A 67 -14.83 -2.34 0.00
C LEU A 67 -14.95 -3.35 1.15
N CYS A 68 -13.86 -4.08 1.43
CA CYS A 68 -13.81 -5.16 2.42
C CYS A 68 -14.77 -6.30 2.03
N CYS A 69 -14.69 -6.74 0.77
CA CYS A 69 -15.47 -7.85 0.26
C CYS A 69 -14.97 -9.19 0.82
N LYS A 70 -15.81 -10.22 0.77
CA LYS A 70 -15.41 -11.58 1.16
C LYS A 70 -14.35 -12.09 0.19
N GLY A 71 -13.40 -12.87 0.73
CA GLY A 71 -12.33 -13.49 -0.06
C GLY A 71 -11.10 -12.61 -0.28
N ASP A 72 -11.10 -11.35 0.19
CA ASP A 72 -9.93 -10.47 0.10
C ASP A 72 -8.67 -11.11 0.73
N PRO A 73 -7.63 -11.42 -0.07
CA PRO A 73 -6.39 -12.00 0.44
C PRO A 73 -5.61 -11.03 1.34
N TYR A 74 -5.91 -9.73 1.28
CA TYR A 74 -5.29 -8.65 2.04
C TYR A 74 -6.24 -8.02 3.07
N SER A 75 -7.23 -8.80 3.54
CA SER A 75 -8.34 -8.34 4.40
C SER A 75 -7.96 -7.71 5.74
N THR A 76 -6.69 -7.71 6.15
CA THR A 76 -6.21 -7.10 7.40
C THR A 76 -5.29 -5.90 7.18
N GLU A 77 -5.11 -5.47 5.93
CA GLU A 77 -4.29 -4.32 5.56
C GLU A 77 -4.93 -3.47 4.46
N SER A 78 -4.31 -2.34 4.14
CA SER A 78 -4.69 -1.54 2.98
C SER A 78 -3.60 -1.55 1.92
N ILE A 79 -3.83 -2.34 0.87
CA ILE A 79 -2.98 -2.36 -0.32
C ILE A 79 -2.96 -0.98 -0.98
N LEU A 80 -4.12 -0.30 -1.03
CA LEU A 80 -4.17 1.07 -1.56
C LEU A 80 -3.20 2.04 -0.87
N VAL A 81 -3.08 1.97 0.47
CA VAL A 81 -2.14 2.82 1.21
C VAL A 81 -0.70 2.45 0.89
N HIS A 82 -0.39 1.15 0.83
CA HIS A 82 0.92 0.62 0.48
C HIS A 82 1.37 1.09 -0.91
N GLU A 83 0.53 0.88 -1.93
CA GLU A 83 0.91 1.20 -3.32
C GLU A 83 0.99 2.71 -3.57
N PHE A 84 0.17 3.51 -2.86
CA PHE A 84 0.36 4.95 -2.88
C PHE A 84 1.64 5.39 -2.18
N ALA A 85 2.11 4.68 -1.16
CA ALA A 85 3.38 4.99 -0.50
C ALA A 85 4.54 4.86 -1.50
N HIS A 86 4.55 3.81 -2.34
CA HIS A 86 5.50 3.68 -3.44
C HIS A 86 5.43 4.84 -4.42
N ALA A 87 4.23 5.19 -4.91
CA ALA A 87 4.08 6.31 -5.84
C ALA A 87 4.55 7.64 -5.23
N ILE A 88 4.22 7.89 -3.95
CA ILE A 88 4.67 9.07 -3.20
C ILE A 88 6.19 9.11 -3.12
N HIS A 89 6.86 8.00 -2.85
CA HIS A 89 8.32 7.93 -2.78
C HIS A 89 8.98 8.04 -4.15
N LEU A 90 8.68 7.11 -5.05
CA LEU A 90 9.41 6.91 -6.31
C LEU A 90 9.11 7.96 -7.37
N ILE A 91 7.97 8.66 -7.27
CA ILE A 91 7.54 9.65 -8.26
C ILE A 91 7.39 11.03 -7.62
N GLY A 92 6.62 11.12 -6.53
CA GLY A 92 6.31 12.39 -5.89
C GLY A 92 7.53 13.04 -5.24
N LEU A 93 8.11 12.37 -4.26
CA LEU A 93 9.26 12.81 -3.50
C LEU A 93 10.53 12.84 -4.34
N GLU A 94 10.69 11.94 -5.31
CA GLU A 94 11.78 12.04 -6.30
C GLU A 94 11.86 13.43 -6.96
N LYS A 95 10.71 14.07 -7.25
CA LYS A 95 10.66 15.42 -7.84
C LYS A 95 10.68 16.55 -6.81
N VAL A 96 10.06 16.35 -5.65
CA VAL A 96 9.81 17.41 -4.67
C VAL A 96 10.94 17.53 -3.64
N ASP A 97 11.53 16.40 -3.25
CA ASP A 97 12.71 16.30 -2.38
C ASP A 97 13.64 15.18 -2.89
N PRO A 98 14.53 15.51 -3.85
CA PRO A 98 15.46 14.54 -4.42
C PRO A 98 16.43 13.91 -3.40
N THR A 99 16.51 14.44 -2.17
CA THR A 99 17.37 13.87 -1.12
C THR A 99 16.67 12.81 -0.29
N PHE A 100 15.34 12.70 -0.39
CA PHE A 100 14.53 11.81 0.43
C PHE A 100 14.97 10.35 0.30
N ASP A 101 15.15 9.87 -0.94
CA ASP A 101 15.52 8.48 -1.22
C ASP A 101 16.85 8.07 -0.55
N ARG A 102 17.85 8.95 -0.57
CA ARG A 102 19.11 8.72 0.13
C ARG A 102 18.90 8.60 1.65
N ARG A 103 18.10 9.48 2.24
CA ARG A 103 17.80 9.45 3.68
C ARG A 103 17.00 8.22 4.07
N LEU A 104 16.10 7.77 3.20
CA LEU A 104 15.34 6.53 3.38
C LEU A 104 16.27 5.30 3.34
N LYS A 105 17.20 5.24 2.38
CA LYS A 105 18.23 4.17 2.32
C LYS A 105 19.10 4.15 3.57
N GLU A 106 19.56 5.31 4.03
CA GLU A 106 20.33 5.43 5.28
C GLU A 106 19.53 4.93 6.50
N ALA A 107 18.23 5.24 6.58
CA ALA A 107 17.35 4.76 7.63
C ALA A 107 17.12 3.23 7.55
N TYR A 108 16.92 2.72 6.34
CA TYR A 108 16.78 1.28 6.07
C TYR A 108 18.03 0.50 6.50
N ASP A 109 19.21 0.91 6.04
CA ASP A 109 20.48 0.26 6.37
C ASP A 109 20.73 0.25 7.88
N ALA A 110 20.43 1.37 8.55
CA ALA A 110 20.54 1.46 10.00
C ALA A 110 19.56 0.52 10.73
N ALA A 111 18.32 0.42 10.25
CA ALA A 111 17.32 -0.48 10.81
C ALA A 111 17.73 -1.96 10.64
N MET A 112 18.21 -2.35 9.46
CA MET A 112 18.70 -3.70 9.18
C MET A 112 19.92 -4.04 10.03
N ALA A 113 20.88 -3.11 10.16
CA ALA A 113 22.07 -3.28 10.99
C ALA A 113 21.71 -3.40 12.48
N ALA A 114 20.64 -2.74 12.93
CA ALA A 114 20.10 -2.86 14.28
C ALA A 114 19.25 -4.13 14.50
N GLY A 115 19.11 -4.97 13.48
CA GLY A 115 18.32 -6.21 13.54
C GLY A 115 16.81 -6.00 13.53
N LYS A 116 16.34 -4.82 13.11
CA LYS A 116 14.92 -4.56 12.92
C LYS A 116 14.43 -5.20 11.63
N TRP A 117 13.13 -5.49 11.59
CA TRP A 117 12.42 -6.03 10.44
C TRP A 117 12.99 -7.33 9.83
N GLN A 118 13.93 -8.00 10.50
CA GLN A 118 14.62 -9.15 9.94
C GLN A 118 13.64 -10.26 9.54
N LYS A 119 13.77 -10.73 8.29
CA LYS A 119 12.93 -11.77 7.68
C LYS A 119 11.45 -11.38 7.49
N LEU A 120 11.13 -10.10 7.65
CA LEU A 120 9.82 -9.54 7.38
C LEU A 120 9.80 -8.92 5.99
N TYR A 121 8.60 -8.67 5.46
CA TYR A 121 8.40 -8.06 4.15
C TYR A 121 9.06 -6.68 4.03
N ALA A 122 8.98 -5.87 5.09
CA ALA A 122 9.68 -4.59 5.20
C ALA A 122 11.22 -4.67 5.04
N ALA A 123 11.84 -5.85 5.16
CA ALA A 123 13.28 -6.04 4.97
C ALA A 123 13.66 -6.53 3.57
N GLU A 124 12.72 -6.68 2.64
CA GLU A 124 13.05 -7.07 1.26
C GLU A 124 13.87 -5.99 0.55
N ASN A 125 13.47 -4.72 0.70
CA ASN A 125 14.21 -3.56 0.23
C ASN A 125 13.70 -2.26 0.87
N HIS A 126 14.44 -1.15 0.68
CA HIS A 126 14.11 0.16 1.23
C HIS A 126 12.76 0.76 0.75
N ALA A 127 12.22 0.32 -0.39
CA ALA A 127 10.91 0.77 -0.88
C ALA A 127 9.76 0.05 -0.16
N GLU A 128 9.86 -1.27 0.06
CA GLU A 128 8.92 -2.03 0.91
C GLU A 128 8.99 -1.54 2.36
N TYR A 129 10.20 -1.32 2.88
CA TYR A 129 10.41 -0.70 4.20
C TYR A 129 9.64 0.60 4.37
N TRP A 130 9.64 1.45 3.34
CA TRP A 130 8.86 2.68 3.34
C TRP A 130 7.36 2.39 3.31
N ALA A 131 6.88 1.56 2.38
CA ALA A 131 5.47 1.30 2.21
C ALA A 131 4.82 0.66 3.45
N GLU A 132 5.49 -0.30 4.05
CA GLU A 132 5.12 -0.95 5.31
C GLU A 132 5.07 0.05 6.48
N ALA A 133 6.08 0.92 6.59
CA ALA A 133 6.09 1.97 7.59
C ALA A 133 4.95 2.99 7.37
N VAL A 134 4.61 3.32 6.12
CA VAL A 134 3.46 4.19 5.82
C VAL A 134 2.15 3.51 6.20
N GLN A 135 2.00 2.20 5.95
CA GLN A 135 0.84 1.46 6.41
C GLN A 135 0.71 1.50 7.92
N SER A 136 1.78 1.28 8.69
CA SER A 136 1.75 1.36 10.16
C SER A 136 1.48 2.80 10.62
N TRP A 137 2.06 3.81 9.95
CA TRP A 137 1.79 5.22 10.23
C TRP A 137 0.31 5.60 10.09
N PHE A 138 -0.44 4.92 9.21
CA PHE A 138 -1.87 5.13 9.00
C PHE A 138 -2.77 4.04 9.60
N GLY A 139 -2.20 3.11 10.39
CA GLY A 139 -2.93 2.06 11.11
C GLY A 139 -3.55 1.02 10.18
N THR A 140 -2.81 0.62 9.15
CA THR A 140 -3.27 -0.28 8.07
C THR A 140 -2.33 -1.43 7.78
N ASN A 141 -1.29 -1.64 8.58
CA ASN A 141 -0.39 -2.78 8.35
C ASN A 141 -0.96 -4.05 9.00
N ARG A 142 -0.55 -5.22 8.51
CA ARG A 142 -0.79 -6.51 9.15
C ARG A 142 0.08 -6.65 10.39
N GLU A 143 -0.31 -7.59 11.25
CA GLU A 143 0.37 -7.84 12.52
C GLU A 143 0.54 -9.34 12.76
N ASN A 144 1.72 -9.73 13.25
CA ASN A 144 2.05 -11.05 13.80
C ASN A 144 1.72 -12.25 12.88
N ASP A 145 2.16 -12.18 11.62
CA ASP A 145 2.09 -13.30 10.69
C ASP A 145 3.49 -13.76 10.24
N ALA A 146 3.58 -14.55 9.15
CA ALA A 146 4.84 -15.11 8.69
C ALA A 146 5.85 -14.05 8.20
N ILE A 147 5.38 -12.89 7.74
CA ILE A 147 6.17 -11.83 7.12
C ILE A 147 5.93 -10.45 7.75
N HIS A 148 5.11 -10.34 8.79
CA HIS A 148 4.88 -9.11 9.58
C HIS A 148 5.12 -9.36 11.09
N ASN A 149 5.64 -8.36 11.80
CA ASN A 149 5.81 -8.38 13.26
C ASN A 149 4.66 -7.66 13.97
N HIS A 150 4.88 -7.22 15.21
CA HIS A 150 3.90 -6.50 16.02
C HIS A 150 3.64 -5.05 15.58
N VAL A 151 4.38 -4.49 14.62
CA VAL A 151 4.35 -3.05 14.33
C VAL A 151 3.28 -2.73 13.29
N ASN A 152 2.04 -2.52 13.71
CA ASN A 152 0.93 -2.17 12.81
C ASN A 152 0.32 -0.79 13.06
N THR A 153 0.67 -0.14 14.16
CA THR A 153 0.22 1.21 14.50
C THR A 153 1.33 2.25 14.36
N ARG A 154 0.93 3.54 14.37
CA ARG A 154 1.87 4.66 14.36
C ARG A 154 2.67 4.69 15.65
N GLU A 155 2.01 4.43 16.77
CA GLU A 155 2.60 4.44 18.10
C GLU A 155 3.70 3.38 18.21
N GLU A 156 3.42 2.14 17.77
CA GLU A 156 4.43 1.08 17.72
C GLU A 156 5.56 1.41 16.74
N LEU A 157 5.24 2.00 15.58
CA LEU A 157 6.28 2.39 14.61
C LEU A 157 7.24 3.44 15.20
N ILE A 158 6.71 4.42 15.93
CA ILE A 158 7.53 5.44 16.61
C ILE A 158 8.45 4.81 17.66
N GLU A 159 7.96 3.83 18.41
CA GLU A 159 8.73 3.13 19.45
C GLU A 159 9.76 2.18 18.84
N TYR A 160 9.33 1.32 17.92
CA TYR A 160 10.15 0.28 17.32
C TYR A 160 11.17 0.85 16.34
N ASP A 161 10.74 1.74 15.44
CA ASP A 161 11.59 2.34 14.41
C ASP A 161 11.46 3.86 14.24
N PRO A 162 12.01 4.63 15.20
CA PRO A 162 11.95 6.10 15.16
C PRO A 162 12.64 6.71 13.93
N GLY A 163 13.54 5.96 13.25
CA GLY A 163 14.23 6.42 12.05
C GLY A 163 13.27 6.65 10.89
N VAL A 164 12.53 5.61 10.50
CA VAL A 164 11.51 5.73 9.44
C VAL A 164 10.27 6.48 9.91
N ALA A 165 9.89 6.37 11.20
CA ALA A 165 8.79 7.15 11.74
C ALA A 165 9.00 8.66 11.56
N LYS A 166 10.24 9.14 11.70
CA LYS A 166 10.59 10.55 11.45
C LYS A 166 10.43 10.93 9.98
N LEU A 167 10.74 10.03 9.04
CA LEU A 167 10.51 10.26 7.60
C LEU A 167 9.01 10.29 7.30
N CYS A 168 8.21 9.41 7.90
CA CYS A 168 6.75 9.45 7.80
C CYS A 168 6.19 10.76 8.36
N GLU A 169 6.66 11.22 9.52
CA GLU A 169 6.25 12.50 10.12
C GLU A 169 6.59 13.70 9.22
N GLU A 170 7.77 13.70 8.61
CA GLU A 170 8.18 14.76 7.69
C GLU A 170 7.28 14.82 6.46
N VAL A 171 6.90 13.67 5.91
CA VAL A 171 6.08 13.60 4.70
C VAL A 171 4.60 13.88 5.00
N PHE A 172 4.03 13.24 6.02
CA PHE A 172 2.59 13.24 6.30
C PHE A 172 2.17 14.17 7.43
N GLY A 173 3.13 14.78 8.12
CA GLY A 173 2.89 15.64 9.27
C GLY A 173 2.39 14.89 10.50
N LYS A 174 2.00 15.66 11.52
CA LYS A 174 1.50 15.15 12.82
C LYS A 174 -0.01 14.99 12.88
N SER A 175 -0.69 15.00 11.73
CA SER A 175 -2.13 14.87 11.68
C SER A 175 -2.55 13.54 12.33
N LYS A 176 -3.57 13.57 13.20
CA LYS A 176 -4.10 12.37 13.85
C LYS A 176 -4.96 11.51 12.93
N TRP A 177 -5.03 11.85 11.64
CA TRP A 177 -5.76 11.06 10.67
C TRP A 177 -5.17 9.66 10.58
N GLN A 178 -6.05 8.67 10.68
CA GLN A 178 -5.79 7.24 10.47
C GLN A 178 -6.74 6.76 9.38
N TYR A 179 -6.33 5.76 8.61
CA TYR A 179 -7.26 5.14 7.68
C TYR A 179 -8.37 4.45 8.46
N ARG A 180 -9.59 4.48 7.91
CA ARG A 180 -10.73 3.73 8.43
C ARG A 180 -11.30 2.91 7.31
N ARG A 181 -11.38 1.61 7.52
CA ARG A 181 -11.92 0.67 6.53
C ARG A 181 -13.36 1.00 6.18
N ALA A 182 -13.79 0.65 4.97
CA ALA A 182 -15.15 0.94 4.51
C ALA A 182 -16.23 0.27 5.38
N ASP A 183 -15.90 -0.87 6.01
CA ASP A 183 -16.78 -1.64 6.90
C ASP A 183 -16.80 -1.14 8.35
N ASP A 184 -16.02 -0.11 8.69
CA ASP A 184 -16.02 0.49 10.01
C ASP A 184 -17.41 1.09 10.35
N PRO A 185 -18.03 0.73 11.50
CA PRO A 185 -19.32 1.24 11.91
C PRO A 185 -19.43 2.78 11.96
N ALA A 186 -18.32 3.47 12.21
CA ALA A 186 -18.26 4.94 12.23
C ALA A 186 -18.47 5.56 10.84
N ARG A 187 -18.17 4.83 9.77
CA ARG A 187 -18.30 5.28 8.38
C ARG A 187 -19.64 4.94 7.74
N LYS A 188 -20.50 4.18 8.42
CA LYS A 188 -21.77 3.66 7.87
C LYS A 188 -22.70 4.73 7.27
N ASN A 189 -22.61 5.97 7.73
CA ASN A 189 -23.48 7.07 7.29
C ASN A 189 -22.83 7.97 6.23
N GLU A 190 -21.60 7.68 5.80
CA GLU A 190 -20.94 8.45 4.75
C GLU A 190 -21.73 8.39 3.43
N PRO A 191 -21.82 9.48 2.66
CA PRO A 191 -22.69 9.55 1.47
C PRO A 191 -22.48 8.41 0.46
N HIS A 192 -21.23 7.95 0.28
CA HIS A 192 -20.87 6.87 -0.64
C HIS A 192 -20.98 5.46 -0.03
N LEU A 193 -21.26 5.32 1.27
CA LEU A 193 -21.40 4.02 1.96
C LEU A 193 -22.81 3.75 2.50
N ARG A 194 -23.59 4.79 2.80
CA ARG A 194 -24.88 4.69 3.52
C ARG A 194 -25.93 3.79 2.89
N ASN A 195 -25.86 3.58 1.58
CA ASN A 195 -26.79 2.75 0.82
C ASN A 195 -26.11 1.50 0.24
N LEU A 196 -24.88 1.19 0.66
CA LEU A 196 -24.16 0.02 0.19
C LEU A 196 -24.72 -1.24 0.85
N ASP A 197 -25.43 -2.07 0.10
CA ASP A 197 -25.83 -3.39 0.55
C ASP A 197 -24.63 -4.35 0.51
N ARG A 198 -24.03 -4.58 1.68
CA ARG A 198 -22.86 -5.45 1.82
C ARG A 198 -23.15 -6.93 1.59
N SER A 199 -24.43 -7.34 1.62
CA SER A 199 -24.81 -8.75 1.44
C SER A 199 -24.76 -9.20 -0.02
N ILE A 200 -24.79 -8.25 -0.96
CA ILE A 200 -24.73 -8.49 -2.41
C ILE A 200 -23.38 -8.11 -3.03
N LEU A 201 -22.40 -7.69 -2.22
CA LEU A 201 -21.05 -7.44 -2.71
C LEU A 201 -20.44 -8.71 -3.29
N PRO A 202 -19.63 -8.61 -4.37
CA PRO A 202 -19.00 -9.77 -4.96
C PRO A 202 -18.05 -10.45 -3.97
N VAL A 203 -17.83 -11.75 -4.17
CA VAL A 203 -16.81 -12.51 -3.45
C VAL A 203 -15.62 -12.65 -4.38
N PHE A 204 -14.43 -12.34 -3.88
CA PHE A 204 -13.20 -12.58 -4.61
C PHE A 204 -12.74 -14.02 -4.40
N GLU A 205 -12.43 -14.72 -5.48
CA GLU A 205 -11.88 -16.06 -5.46
C GLU A 205 -10.81 -16.21 -6.56
N TRP A 206 -9.73 -16.90 -6.22
CA TRP A 206 -8.71 -17.32 -7.17
C TRP A 206 -9.23 -18.51 -7.98
N SER A 207 -8.99 -18.51 -9.29
CA SER A 207 -9.26 -19.68 -10.13
C SER A 207 -8.40 -20.86 -9.69
N LYS A 208 -8.78 -22.07 -10.10
CA LYS A 208 -7.98 -23.26 -9.79
C LYS A 208 -6.58 -23.18 -10.41
N GLU A 209 -6.51 -22.70 -11.65
CA GLU A 209 -5.25 -22.49 -12.36
C GLU A 209 -4.36 -21.47 -11.62
N GLU A 210 -4.95 -20.41 -11.07
CA GLU A 210 -4.23 -19.40 -10.29
C GLU A 210 -3.73 -19.97 -8.95
N GLN A 211 -4.51 -20.83 -8.30
CA GLN A 211 -4.08 -21.52 -7.08
C GLN A 211 -2.93 -22.49 -7.35
N ASP A 212 -2.92 -23.13 -8.52
CA ASP A 212 -1.90 -24.09 -8.95
C ASP A 212 -0.63 -23.40 -9.50
N ALA A 213 -0.72 -22.13 -9.90
CA ALA A 213 0.42 -21.29 -10.26
C ALA A 213 1.25 -21.04 -9.00
N LYS A 214 2.34 -21.81 -8.85
CA LYS A 214 3.29 -21.67 -7.74
C LYS A 214 3.98 -20.31 -7.77
N ASP A 215 4.28 -19.79 -6.58
CA ASP A 215 5.18 -18.66 -6.36
C ASP A 215 6.61 -18.95 -6.87
#